data_AF-A0A1Q9Q1Y4-F1
#
_entry.id   AF-A0A1Q9Q1Y4-F1
#
_cell.length_a   1.000
_cell.length_b   1.000
_cell.length_c   1.000
_cell.angle_alpha   90.00
_cell.angle_beta   90.00
_cell.angle_gamma   90.00
#
_symmetry.space_group_name_H-M   'P 1'
#
loop_
_entity.id
_entity.type
_entity.pdbx_description
1 polymer ?
#
loop_
_entity_poly.entity_id
_entity_poly.type
_entity_poly.pdbx_seq_one_letter_code
_entity_poly.pdbx_strand_id
1 'polypeptide(L)' 'MIQDKQGGDQAAAVKKSIKKVQLCPDQTHVRFYFDQVYFLAVPVNSSIKETDTQWSAFDQASGLTYILKKDQVD' A
#
# COMPACT_ATOMS: atom_id res chain seq x y z
N MET A 1 -0.42 -6.25 1.02
CA MET A 1 -1.75 -6.91 0.98
C MET A 1 -2.79 -5.82 0.84
N ILE A 2 -3.81 -6.01 -0.01
CA ILE A 2 -4.93 -5.07 -0.14
C ILE A 2 -6.18 -5.82 0.32
N GLN A 3 -6.97 -5.21 1.20
CA GLN A 3 -8.20 -5.79 1.74
C GLN A 3 -9.40 -4.89 1.42
N ASP A 4 -10.48 -5.49 0.92
CA ASP A 4 -11.78 -4.84 0.72
C ASP A 4 -12.67 -5.02 1.97
N LYS A 5 -13.51 -4.02 2.26
CA LYS A 5 -14.53 -4.03 3.32
C LYS A 5 -15.58 -5.14 3.18
N GLN A 6 -15.78 -5.74 2.01
CA GLN A 6 -16.86 -6.73 1.77
C GLN A 6 -16.42 -8.20 1.69
N GLY A 7 -15.19 -8.56 2.05
CA GLY A 7 -14.75 -9.97 2.05
C GLY A 7 -14.76 -10.63 0.67
N GLY A 8 -14.96 -9.85 -0.40
CA GLY A 8 -14.84 -10.25 -1.79
C GLY A 8 -13.38 -10.14 -2.23
N ASP A 9 -12.92 -11.22 -2.87
CA ASP A 9 -11.61 -11.44 -3.49
C ASP A 9 -10.43 -10.83 -2.72
N GLN A 10 -9.82 -11.64 -1.85
CA GLN A 10 -8.56 -11.29 -1.20
C GLN A 10 -7.50 -11.12 -2.28
N ALA A 11 -7.21 -9.86 -2.65
CA ALA A 11 -6.15 -9.55 -3.59
C ALA A 11 -4.87 -10.25 -3.11
N ALA A 12 -4.31 -11.09 -3.98
CA ALA A 12 -3.19 -11.97 -3.70
C ALA A 12 -2.16 -11.28 -2.80
N ALA A 13 -1.75 -11.94 -1.71
CA ALA A 13 -0.72 -11.43 -0.82
C ALA A 13 0.62 -11.38 -1.59
N VAL A 14 0.86 -10.27 -2.28
CA VAL A 14 2.10 -10.05 -3.03
C VAL A 14 3.24 -9.88 -2.03
N LYS A 15 4.07 -10.92 -1.88
CA LYS A 15 5.36 -10.85 -1.21
C LYS A 15 6.38 -10.25 -2.18
N LYS A 16 6.41 -8.93 -2.30
CA LYS A 16 7.44 -8.20 -3.04
C LYS A 16 7.98 -7.08 -2.16
N SER A 17 9.30 -6.94 -2.12
CA SER A 17 9.97 -5.83 -1.44
C SER A 17 9.73 -4.53 -2.21
N ILE A 18 9.51 -3.45 -1.47
CA ILE A 18 9.40 -2.11 -2.05
C ILE A 18 10.80 -1.65 -2.42
N LYS A 19 11.03 -1.35 -3.70
CA LYS A 19 12.32 -0.86 -4.21
C LYS A 19 12.40 0.66 -4.28
N LYS A 20 11.25 1.33 -4.44
CA LYS A 20 11.18 2.79 -4.55
C LYS A 20 9.81 3.28 -4.09
N VAL A 21 9.80 4.44 -3.44
CA VAL A 21 8.58 5.19 -3.10
C VAL A 21 8.64 6.52 -3.83
N GLN A 22 7.56 6.91 -4.50
CA GLN A 22 7.50 8.18 -5.22
C GLN A 22 6.08 8.77 -5.18
N LEU A 23 5.97 10.08 -5.01
CA LEU A 23 4.73 10.79 -5.24
C LEU A 23 4.42 10.89 -6.76
N CYS A 24 3.17 10.72 -7.15
CA CYS A 24 2.74 10.94 -8.53
C CYS A 24 2.92 12.41 -8.92
N PRO A 25 3.14 12.74 -10.21
CA PRO A 25 3.22 14.13 -10.67
C PRO A 25 1.97 14.96 -10.34
N ASP A 26 0.79 14.34 -10.32
CA ASP A 26 -0.48 14.96 -9.92
C ASP A 26 -0.67 15.09 -8.39
N GLN A 27 0.28 14.57 -7.60
CA GLN A 27 0.30 14.58 -6.13
C GLN A 27 -0.90 13.89 -5.46
N THR A 28 -1.67 13.09 -6.19
CA THR A 28 -2.86 12.43 -5.66
C THR A 28 -2.56 11.08 -5.00
N HIS A 29 -1.45 10.43 -5.40
CA HIS A 29 -1.09 9.10 -4.92
C HIS A 29 0.41 8.98 -4.65
N VAL A 30 0.74 8.19 -3.62
CA VAL A 30 2.07 7.65 -3.40
C VAL A 30 2.18 6.30 -4.10
N ARG A 31 3.19 6.12 -4.96
CA ARG A 31 3.50 4.86 -5.63
C ARG A 31 4.61 4.11 -4.90
N PHE A 32 4.31 2.91 -4.45
CA PHE A 32 5.26 1.94 -3.92
C PHE A 32 5.63 0.95 -5.02
N TYR A 33 6.80 1.13 -5.62
CA TYR A 33 7.29 0.33 -6.73
C TYR A 33 7.90 -0.98 -6.23
N PHE A 34 7.44 -2.09 -6.80
CA PHE A 34 8.05 -3.41 -6.61
C PHE A 34 9.18 -3.66 -7.62
N ASP A 35 9.07 -3.06 -8.80
CA ASP A 35 10.07 -3.00 -9.86
C ASP A 35 9.85 -1.75 -10.73
N GLN A 36 10.42 -1.71 -11.95
CA GLN A 36 10.32 -0.54 -12.83
C GLN A 36 8.90 -0.30 -13.38
N VAL A 37 8.07 -1.34 -13.45
CA VAL A 37 6.75 -1.30 -14.11
C VAL A 37 5.63 -1.45 -13.10
N TYR A 38 5.77 -2.36 -12.13
CA TYR A 38 4.72 -2.71 -11.19
C TYR A 38 4.84 -1.91 -9.88
N PHE A 39 3.75 -1.26 -9.50
CA PHE A 39 3.65 -0.48 -8.26
C PHE A 39 2.26 -0.57 -7.65
N LEU A 40 2.20 -0.28 -6.35
CA LEU A 40 0.96 -0.01 -5.61
C LEU A 40 0.78 1.50 -5.50
N ALA A 41 -0.34 2.04 -5.97
CA ALA A 41 -0.70 3.44 -5.77
C ALA A 41 -1.63 3.56 -4.56
N VAL A 42 -1.23 4.36 -3.57
CA VAL A 42 -2.04 4.65 -2.37
C VAL A 42 -2.43 6.14 -2.40
N PRO A 43 -3.74 6.47 -2.32
CA PRO A 43 -4.19 7.85 -2.27
C PRO A 43 -3.61 8.62 -1.08
N VAL A 44 -3.17 9.86 -1.29
CA VAL A 44 -2.56 10.69 -0.22
C VAL A 44 -3.55 11.10 0.87
N ASN A 45 -4.85 11.08 0.58
CA ASN A 45 -5.93 11.36 1.53
C ASN A 45 -6.33 10.14 2.36
N SER A 46 -5.63 9.01 2.22
CA SER A 46 -5.88 7.81 3.04
C SER A 46 -5.55 8.07 4.50
N SER A 47 -6.29 7.45 5.40
CA SER A 47 -5.97 7.44 6.83
C SER A 47 -4.80 6.49 7.09
N ILE A 48 -3.67 7.03 7.55
CA ILE A 48 -2.44 6.27 7.77
C ILE A 48 -2.36 5.77 9.22
N LYS A 49 -1.91 4.52 9.39
CA LYS A 49 -1.50 3.96 10.67
C LYS A 49 -0.14 3.29 10.51
N GLU A 50 0.80 3.66 11.36
CA GLU A 50 2.15 3.08 11.38
C GLU A 50 2.46 2.49 12.75
N THR A 51 3.09 1.33 12.74
CA THR A 51 3.64 0.63 13.90
C THR A 51 5.08 0.19 13.58
N ASP A 52 5.76 -0.39 14.56
CA ASP A 52 7.13 -0.87 14.41
C ASP A 52 7.26 -1.96 13.33
N THR A 53 6.22 -2.75 13.12
CA THR A 53 6.23 -3.90 12.21
C THR A 53 5.35 -3.72 10.98
N GLN A 54 4.54 -2.67 10.93
CA GLN A 54 3.52 -2.51 9.91
C GLN A 54 3.26 -1.05 9.58
N TRP A 55 3.00 -0.79 8.31
CA TRP A 55 2.38 0.43 7.83
C TRP A 55 1.08 0.07 7.13
N SER A 56 0.02 0.82 7.38
CA SER A 56 -1.25 0.65 6.69
C SER A 56 -1.90 1.99 6.32
N ALA A 57 -2.68 1.94 5.25
CA ALA A 57 -3.44 3.08 4.75
C ALA A 57 -4.86 2.62 4.43
N PHE A 58 -5.86 3.35 4.94
CA PHE A 58 -7.25 3.13 4.62
C PHE A 58 -7.76 4.25 3.73
N ASP A 59 -8.15 3.92 2.50
CA ASP A 59 -8.83 4.85 1.61
C ASP A 59 -10.34 4.72 1.78
N GLN A 60 -10.96 5.77 2.31
CA GLN A 60 -12.40 5.80 2.53
C GLN A 60 -13.20 5.83 1.22
N ALA A 61 -12.65 6.41 0.14
CA ALA A 61 -13.36 6.57 -1.12
C ALA A 61 -13.56 5.22 -1.82
N SER A 62 -12.53 4.38 -1.85
CA SER A 62 -12.60 3.02 -2.40
C SER A 62 -12.99 1.96 -1.39
N GLY A 63 -12.89 2.25 -0.08
CA GLY A 63 -13.08 1.26 0.97
C GLY A 63 -11.93 0.26 1.10
N LEU A 64 -10.78 0.52 0.46
CA LEU A 64 -9.62 -0.37 0.45
C LEU A 64 -8.68 -0.08 1.62
N THR A 65 -8.15 -1.15 2.21
CA THR A 65 -7.07 -1.10 3.19
C THR A 65 -5.79 -1.66 2.58
N TYR A 66 -4.75 -0.84 2.52
CA TYR A 66 -3.41 -1.22 2.09
C TYR A 66 -2.58 -1.57 3.32
N ILE A 67 -1.91 -2.72 3.31
CA ILE A 67 -1.05 -3.18 4.41
C ILE A 67 0.33 -3.54 3.85
N LEU A 68 1.34 -2.86 4.37
CA LEU A 68 2.77 -3.12 4.16
C LEU A 68 3.37 -3.63 5.47
N LYS A 69 3.99 -4.81 5.44
CA LYS A 69 4.76 -5.31 6.57
C LYS A 69 6.20 -4.83 6.40
N LYS A 70 6.78 -4.31 7.48
CA LYS A 70 8.22 -4.04 7.54
C LYS A 70 8.87 -5.37 7.89
N ASP A 71 9.61 -5.94 6.95
CA ASP A 71 10.50 -7.05 7.28
C ASP A 71 11.67 -6.45 8.07
N GLN A 72 11.91 -6.99 9.26
CA GLN A 72 13.13 -6.71 10.02
C GLN A 72 14.27 -7.33 9.21
N VAL A 73 15.18 -6.50 8.70
CA VAL A 73 16.45 -6.99 8.18
C VAL A 73 17.33 -7.19 9.42
N ASP A 74 17.46 -8.43 9.87
CA ASP A 74 18.47 -8.84 10.84
C ASP A 74 19.89 -8.67 10.28
#